data_AF-A0A356TLJ5-F1
#
_entry.id   AF-A0A356TLJ5-F1
#
_cell.length_a   1.000
_cell.length_b   1.000
_cell.length_c   1.000
_cell.angle_alpha   90.00
_cell.angle_beta   90.00
_cell.angle_gamma   90.00
#
_symmetry.space_group_name_H-M   'P 1'
#
loop_
_entity.id
_entity.type
_entity.pdbx_description
1 polymer ?
#
loop_
_entity_poly.entity_id
_entity_poly.type
_entity_poly.pdbx_seq_one_letter_code
_entity_poly.pdbx_strand_id
1 'polypeptide(L)' 'MFAVVITEKGGAQRRLDFDKNEVTIGRVQGNDIILPKGNVSKRHSRT' A
#
# COMPACT_ATOMS: atom_id res chain seq x y z
N MET A 1 6.50 12.09 8.77
CA MET A 1 6.90 11.86 7.36
C MET A 1 7.62 10.53 7.23
N PHE A 2 7.09 9.62 6.41
CA PHE A 2 7.75 8.35 6.06
C PHE A 2 7.45 7.97 4.62
N ALA A 3 8.21 7.02 4.08
CA ALA A 3 8.02 6.50 2.73
C ALA A 3 7.70 5.01 2.76
N VAL A 4 6.74 4.59 1.96
CA VAL A 4 6.48 3.17 1.67
C VAL A 4 7.00 2.86 0.28
N VAL A 5 7.92 1.90 0.21
CA VAL A 5 8.45 1.39 -1.06
C VAL A 5 7.79 0.04 -1.33
N ILE A 6 7.17 -0.08 -2.50
CA ILE A 6 6.44 -1.28 -2.93
C ILE A 6 7.17 -1.86 -4.13
N THR A 7 7.60 -3.11 -4.00
CA THR A 7 8.29 -3.85 -5.06
C THR A 7 7.40 -5.01 -5.50
N GLU A 8 6.89 -4.95 -6.72
CA GLU A 8 6.17 -6.09 -7.29
C GLU A 8 7.15 -7.13 -7.81
N LYS A 9 6.83 -8.42 -7.63
CA LYS A 9 7.64 -9.52 -8.16
C LYS A 9 7.75 -9.40 -9.68
N GLY A 10 8.95 -9.13 -10.19
CA GLY A 10 9.22 -8.93 -11.62
C GLY A 10 8.63 -7.64 -12.20
N GLY A 11 8.18 -6.72 -11.34
CA GLY A 11 7.55 -5.47 -11.74
C GLY A 11 8.36 -4.24 -11.34
N ALA A 12 7.77 -3.07 -11.59
CA ALA A 12 8.34 -1.80 -11.18
C ALA A 12 8.31 -1.63 -9.66
N GLN A 13 9.33 -0.97 -9.14
CA GLN A 13 9.32 -0.44 -7.78
C GLN A 13 8.62 0.93 -7.79
N ARG A 14 7.74 1.17 -6.82
CA ARG A 14 7.14 2.50 -6.58
C ARG A 14 7.39 2.95 -5.16
N ARG A 15 7.63 4.24 -4.99
CA ARG A 15 7.78 4.89 -3.69
C ARG A 15 6.61 5.84 -3.48
N LEU A 16 6.02 5.80 -2.30
CA LEU A 16 4.94 6.68 -1.86
C LEU A 16 5.40 7.38 -0.59
N ASP A 17 5.46 8.71 -0.61
CA ASP A 17 5.80 9.51 0.56
C ASP A 17 4.50 9.97 1.25
N PHE A 18 4.45 9.81 2.57
CA PHE A 18 3.29 10.13 3.39
C PHE A 18 3.67 11.12 4.49
N ASP A 19 2.83 12.14 4.64
CA ASP A 19 2.92 13.11 5.72
C ASP A 19 1.84 12.90 6.77
N LYS A 20 1.70 11.65 7.20
CA LYS A 20 0.83 11.25 8.30
C LYS A 20 1.50 10.16 9.11
N ASN A 21 0.92 9.85 10.26
CA ASN A 21 1.47 8.86 11.19
C ASN A 21 1.01 7.43 10.88
N GLU A 22 -0.04 7.28 10.06
CA GLU A 22 -0.63 5.98 9.77
C GLU A 22 -1.19 5.91 8.34
N VAL A 23 -0.94 4.82 7.64
CA VAL A 23 -1.50 4.48 6.32
C VAL A 23 -2.21 3.13 6.36
N THR A 24 -3.25 2.99 5.55
CA THR A 24 -4.00 1.76 5.35
C THR A 24 -3.64 1.10 4.02
N ILE A 25 -3.53 -0.23 4.02
CA ILE A 25 -3.16 -1.02 2.84
C ILE A 25 -4.24 -2.07 2.58
N GLY A 26 -4.73 -2.17 1.33
CA GLY A 26 -5.73 -3.18 0.99
C GLY A 26 -6.06 -3.23 -0.51
N ARG A 27 -6.97 -4.14 -0.91
CA ARG A 27 -7.31 -4.35 -2.34
C ARG A 27 -8.50 -3.54 -2.85
N VAL A 28 -9.21 -2.81 -1.99
CA VAL A 28 -10.39 -2.02 -2.37
C VAL A 28 -10.13 -0.53 -2.27
N GLN A 29 -10.93 0.26 -2.98
CA GLN A 29 -10.92 1.72 -2.85
C GLN A 29 -11.21 2.14 -1.41
N GLY A 30 -10.57 3.23 -0.99
CA GLY A 30 -10.63 3.75 0.38
C GLY A 30 -9.47 3.36 1.29
N ASN A 31 -8.55 2.49 0.84
CA ASN A 31 -7.23 2.37 1.46
C ASN A 31 -6.29 3.42 0.87
N ASP A 32 -5.31 3.87 1.66
CA ASP A 32 -4.26 4.78 1.20
C ASP A 32 -3.36 4.15 0.14
N ILE A 33 -3.05 2.86 0.34
CA ILE A 33 -2.29 2.06 -0.61
C ILE A 33 -3.20 0.95 -1.12
N ILE A 34 -3.54 1.04 -2.40
CA ILE A 34 -4.33 0.03 -3.08
C ILE A 34 -3.41 -0.95 -3.80
N LEU A 35 -3.57 -2.25 -3.46
CA LEU A 35 -2.92 -3.39 -4.09
C LEU A 35 -4.00 -4.33 -4.65
N PRO A 36 -4.38 -4.22 -5.94
CA PRO A 36 -5.51 -4.96 -6.50
C PRO A 36 -5.13 -6.43 -6.82
N LYS A 37 -4.70 -7.19 -5.81
CA LYS A 37 -4.33 -8.61 -5.93
C LYS A 37 -5.30 -9.47 -5.12
N GLY A 38 -5.61 -10.66 -5.62
CA GLY A 38 -6.58 -11.57 -5.00
C GLY A 38 -6.17 -12.09 -3.62
N ASN A 39 -4.87 -12.13 -3.34
CA ASN A 39 -4.30 -12.54 -2.06
C ASN A 39 -4.16 -11.38 -1.05
N VAL A 40 -4.62 -10.17 -1.37
CA VAL A 40 -4.65 -9.03 -0.45
C VAL A 40 -6.06 -8.84 0.10
N SER A 41 -6.20 -8.66 1.41
CA SER A 41 -7.50 -8.45 2.05
C SER A 41 -8.12 -7.10 1.65
N LYS A 42 -9.44 -6.93 1.83
CA LYS A 42 -10.10 -5.63 1.58
C LYS A 42 -9.41 -4.50 2.37
N ARG A 43 -9.10 -4.76 3.65
CA ARG A 43 -8.24 -3.95 4.53
C ARG A 43 -7.24 -4.93 5.14
N HIS A 44 -5.98 -4.84 4.77
CA HIS A 44 -4.99 -5.88 5.04
C HIS A 44 -4.04 -5.48 6.16
N SER A 45 -3.54 -4.25 6.14
CA SER A 45 -2.59 -3.77 7.14
C SER A 45 -2.74 -2.27 7.39
N ARG A 46 -2.13 -1.85 8.48
CA ARG A 46 -2.05 -0.49 9.00
C ARG A 46 -0.65 -0.30 9.57
N THR A 47 0.03 0.78 9.17
CA THR A 47 1.41 1.07 9.60
C THR A 47 1.65 2.56 9.69
#